data_AF-A0A433S8Q8-F1
#
_entry.id   AF-A0A433S8Q8-F1
#
_cell.length_a   1.000
_cell.length_b   1.000
_cell.length_c   1.000
_cell.angle_alpha   90.00
_cell.angle_beta   90.00
_cell.angle_gamma   90.00
#
_symmetry.space_group_name_H-M   'P 1'
#
loop_
_entity.id
_entity.type
_entity.pdbx_description
1 polymer ?
#
loop_
_entity_poly.entity_id
_entity_poly.type
_entity_poly.pdbx_seq_one_letter_code
_entity_poly.pdbx_strand_id
1 'polypeptide(L)'
;MPMNLDKKTIEAMKAAGISFVGSVPAPWGGITETLEPEDLAPFIKDREEWFARKNGAFKQQYLDWVATSGEPRCGANTSKGTRCKNSVSGGIQRYFEVWLQEDGGFCHVHGGATSKDARKR
;
A
#
# COMPACT_ATOMS: atom_id res chain seq x y z
N MET A 1 -16.55 16.97 -6.40
CA MET A 1 -16.81 17.65 -7.69
C MET A 1 -16.15 16.83 -8.79
N PRO A 2 -16.83 16.41 -9.85
CA PRO A 2 -16.16 15.72 -10.96
C PRO A 2 -15.17 16.69 -11.60
N MET A 3 -13.89 16.39 -11.48
CA MET A 3 -12.84 17.22 -12.03
C MET A 3 -12.61 16.79 -13.48
N ASN A 4 -13.19 17.54 -14.42
CA ASN A 4 -12.92 17.35 -15.83
C ASN A 4 -11.56 17.96 -16.16
N LEU A 5 -10.55 17.10 -16.18
CA LEU A 5 -9.25 17.47 -16.71
C LEU A 5 -9.34 17.57 -18.24
N ASP A 6 -8.90 18.69 -18.80
CA ASP A 6 -8.83 18.83 -20.25
C ASP A 6 -7.72 17.93 -20.82
N LYS A 7 -8.14 16.88 -21.53
CA LYS A 7 -7.22 15.88 -22.09
C LYS A 7 -6.22 16.50 -23.05
N LYS A 8 -6.63 17.48 -23.86
CA LYS A 8 -5.74 18.12 -24.84
C LYS A 8 -4.58 18.84 -24.15
N THR A 9 -4.85 19.53 -23.05
CA THR A 9 -3.84 20.21 -22.24
C THR A 9 -2.87 19.21 -21.60
N ILE A 10 -3.36 18.11 -21.04
CA ILE A 10 -2.50 17.09 -20.42
C ILE A 10 -1.57 16.44 -21.46
N GLU A 11 -2.12 16.07 -22.62
CA GLU A 11 -1.32 15.48 -23.71
C GLU A 11 -0.28 16.47 -24.25
N ALA A 12 -0.64 17.75 -24.38
CA ALA A 12 0.31 18.79 -24.77
C ALA A 12 1.44 18.97 -23.75
N MET A 13 1.14 18.89 -22.45
CA MET A 13 2.15 18.91 -21.39
C MET A 13 3.10 17.71 -21.51
N LYS A 14 2.57 16.49 -21.66
CA LYS A 14 3.37 15.28 -21.85
C LYS A 14 4.24 15.37 -23.11
N ALA A 15 3.69 15.83 -24.23
CA ALA A 15 4.41 16.02 -25.48
C ALA A 15 5.54 17.07 -25.37
N ALA A 16 5.38 18.06 -24.49
CA ALA A 16 6.42 19.04 -24.16
C ALA A 16 7.49 18.51 -23.17
N GLY A 17 7.41 17.24 -22.75
CA GLY A 17 8.34 16.63 -21.81
C GLY A 17 8.03 16.89 -20.34
N ILE A 18 6.84 17.42 -20.02
CA ILE A 18 6.40 17.61 -18.63
C ILE A 18 5.96 16.27 -18.04
N SER A 19 6.49 15.94 -16.87
CA SER A 19 6.11 14.74 -16.11
C SER A 19 5.19 15.10 -14.94
N PHE A 20 4.21 14.23 -14.67
CA PHE A 20 3.35 14.35 -13.51
C PHE A 20 3.83 13.43 -12.41
N VAL A 21 3.98 13.98 -11.20
CA VAL A 21 4.39 13.22 -10.02
C VAL A 21 3.38 13.45 -8.91
N GLY A 22 2.76 12.36 -8.46
CA GLY A 22 1.85 12.33 -7.32
C GLY A 22 2.54 11.83 -6.07
N SER A 23 2.07 12.25 -4.89
CA SER A 23 2.52 11.68 -3.62
C SER A 23 1.39 11.02 -2.86
N VAL A 24 1.66 9.82 -2.36
CA VAL A 24 0.78 9.05 -1.47
C VAL A 24 1.43 8.85 -0.10
N PRO A 25 0.65 8.86 0.98
CA PRO A 25 1.15 8.46 2.29
C PRO A 25 1.79 7.08 2.29
N ALA A 26 2.82 6.92 3.10
CA ALA A 26 3.48 5.64 3.33
C ALA A 26 3.94 5.56 4.79
N PRO A 27 4.27 4.36 5.30
CA PRO A 27 4.76 4.17 6.67
C PRO A 27 5.96 5.02 7.09
N TRP A 28 6.72 5.54 6.13
CA TRP A 28 7.88 6.41 6.34
C TRP A 28 7.65 7.84 5.85
N GLY A 29 6.40 8.27 5.73
CA GLY A 29 5.99 9.61 5.33
C GLY A 29 5.26 9.62 3.98
N GLY A 30 5.94 9.21 2.91
CA GLY A 30 5.32 9.14 1.60
C GLY A 30 6.14 8.43 0.53
N ILE A 31 5.46 8.08 -0.56
CA ILE A 31 6.05 7.60 -1.80
C ILE A 31 5.64 8.57 -2.90
N THR A 32 6.53 8.83 -3.84
CA THR A 32 6.22 9.56 -5.07
C THR A 32 6.04 8.60 -6.22
N GLU A 33 4.99 8.80 -7.00
CA GLU A 33 4.66 7.98 -8.15
C GLU A 33 4.60 8.87 -9.39
N THR A 34 5.26 8.43 -10.47
CA THR A 34 5.04 9.00 -11.79
C THR A 34 3.64 8.60 -12.26
N LEU A 35 2.88 9.59 -12.72
CA LEU A 35 1.50 9.42 -13.19
C LEU A 35 1.45 9.54 -14.70
N GLU A 36 0.78 8.60 -15.35
CA GLU A 36 0.39 8.75 -16.74
C GLU A 36 -0.86 9.67 -16.85
N PRO A 37 -1.12 10.31 -18.00
CA PRO A 37 -2.31 11.14 -18.22
C PRO A 37 -3.63 10.52 -17.74
N GLU A 38 -3.80 9.22 -17.99
CA GLU A 38 -4.96 8.43 -17.58
C GLU A 38 -5.08 8.25 -16.05
N ASP A 39 -3.97 8.34 -15.32
CA ASP A 39 -3.93 8.19 -13.87
C ASP A 39 -4.35 9.47 -13.14
N LEU A 40 -4.24 10.64 -13.78
CA LEU A 40 -4.46 11.93 -13.11
C LEU A 40 -5.87 12.06 -12.51
N ALA A 41 -6.90 11.72 -13.28
CA ALA A 41 -8.28 11.79 -12.81
C ALA A 41 -8.57 10.84 -11.63
N PRO A 42 -8.27 9.52 -11.70
CA PRO A 42 -8.48 8.62 -10.58
C PRO A 42 -7.58 8.96 -9.37
N PHE A 43 -6.34 9.38 -9.60
CA PHE A 43 -5.42 9.80 -8.53
C PHE A 43 -5.97 11.00 -7.75
N ILE A 44 -6.47 12.02 -8.44
CA ILE A 44 -6.97 13.24 -7.77
C ILE A 44 -8.30 12.97 -7.06
N LYS A 45 -9.13 12.06 -7.59
CA LYS A 45 -10.36 11.63 -6.95
C LYS A 45 -10.10 10.89 -5.63
N ASP A 46 -9.20 9.91 -5.66
CA ASP A 46 -8.84 9.10 -4.50
C ASP A 46 -7.46 8.46 -4.70
N ARG A 47 -6.40 9.15 -4.26
CA ARG A 47 -5.02 8.68 -4.43
C ARG A 47 -4.72 7.38 -3.70
N GLU A 48 -5.42 7.11 -2.60
CA GLU A 48 -5.24 5.91 -1.78
C GLU A 48 -5.84 4.70 -2.47
N GLU A 49 -7.06 4.86 -2.99
CA GLU A 49 -7.71 3.83 -3.81
C GLU A 49 -6.93 3.58 -5.11
N TRP A 50 -6.46 4.65 -5.77
CA TRP A 50 -5.64 4.52 -6.98
C TRP A 50 -4.37 3.73 -6.71
N PHE A 51 -3.62 4.06 -5.64
CA PHE A 51 -2.38 3.36 -5.31
C PHE A 51 -2.65 1.89 -4.94
N ALA A 52 -3.71 1.63 -4.17
CA ALA A 52 -4.12 0.27 -3.86
C ALA A 52 -4.40 -0.54 -5.13
N ARG A 53 -5.22 0.01 -6.04
CA ARG A 53 -5.60 -0.66 -7.29
C ARG A 53 -4.43 -0.87 -8.24
N LYS A 54 -3.52 0.12 -8.35
CA LYS A 54 -2.27 0.00 -9.11
C LYS A 54 -1.44 -1.20 -8.64
N ASN A 55 -1.49 -1.51 -7.35
CA ASN A 55 -0.80 -2.64 -6.72
C ASN A 55 -1.69 -3.91 -6.58
N GLY A 56 -2.82 -3.97 -7.28
CA GLY A 56 -3.70 -5.16 -7.26
C GLY A 56 -4.45 -5.39 -5.94
N ALA A 57 -4.61 -4.36 -5.11
CA ALA A 57 -5.19 -4.45 -3.77
C ALA A 57 -6.45 -3.59 -3.61
N PHE A 58 -7.18 -3.83 -2.52
CA PHE A 58 -8.30 -3.00 -2.10
C PHE A 58 -7.82 -1.79 -1.30
N LYS A 59 -8.57 -0.68 -1.34
CA LYS A 59 -8.28 0.53 -0.56
C LYS A 59 -8.05 0.22 0.93
N GLN A 60 -8.85 -0.67 1.52
CA GLN A 60 -8.70 -1.03 2.93
C GLN A 60 -7.32 -1.65 3.24
N GLN A 61 -6.75 -2.44 2.34
CA GLN A 61 -5.42 -3.02 2.53
C GLN A 61 -4.33 -1.95 2.55
N TYR A 62 -4.45 -0.93 1.70
CA TYR A 62 -3.56 0.24 1.75
C TYR A 62 -3.70 1.01 3.06
N LEU A 63 -4.94 1.23 3.53
CA LEU A 63 -5.18 1.91 4.80
C LEU A 63 -4.59 1.13 5.98
N ASP A 64 -4.75 -0.19 5.99
CA ASP A 64 -4.19 -1.07 7.01
C ASP A 64 -2.65 -1.05 6.97
N TRP A 65 -2.05 -1.06 5.77
CA TRP A 65 -0.61 -0.92 5.59
C TRP A 65 -0.07 0.38 6.18
N VAL A 66 -0.70 1.53 5.90
CA VAL A 66 -0.31 2.81 6.49
C VAL A 66 -0.53 2.82 8.01
N ALA A 67 -1.69 2.38 8.48
CA ALA A 67 -2.05 2.38 9.89
C ALA A 67 -1.16 1.48 10.75
N THR A 68 -0.64 0.40 10.17
CA THR A 68 0.29 -0.52 10.84
C THR A 68 1.75 -0.13 10.68
N SER A 69 2.04 1.05 10.09
CA SER A 69 3.42 1.44 9.75
C SER A 69 4.13 0.36 8.93
N GLY A 70 3.41 -0.29 8.01
CA GLY A 70 3.93 -1.35 7.15
C GLY A 70 4.30 -2.63 7.90
N GLU A 71 3.69 -2.89 9.05
CA GLU A 71 3.87 -4.11 9.84
C GLU A 71 2.79 -5.15 9.48
N PRO A 72 3.14 -6.29 8.84
CA PRO A 72 2.17 -7.31 8.51
C PRO A 72 1.61 -7.98 9.78
N ARG A 73 0.30 -8.24 9.79
CA ARG A 73 -0.44 -8.79 10.94
C ARG A 73 -0.87 -10.22 10.70
N CYS A 74 -0.91 -10.99 11.77
CA CYS A 74 -1.31 -12.38 11.72
C CYS A 74 -2.74 -12.56 11.18
N GLY A 75 -2.95 -13.55 10.30
CA GLY A 75 -4.27 -13.88 9.74
C GLY A 75 -5.09 -14.87 10.57
N ALA A 76 -4.52 -15.49 11.61
CA ALA A 76 -5.25 -16.42 12.47
C ALA A 76 -6.31 -15.71 13.32
N ASN A 77 -7.36 -16.43 13.70
CA ASN A 77 -8.36 -15.96 14.65
C ASN A 77 -8.02 -16.41 16.08
N THR A 78 -8.26 -15.54 17.05
CA THR A 78 -8.18 -15.88 18.48
C THR A 78 -9.35 -16.79 18.88
N SER A 79 -9.29 -17.37 20.08
CA SER A 79 -10.40 -18.14 20.65
C SER A 79 -11.70 -17.34 20.79
N LYS A 80 -11.64 -16.00 20.75
CA LYS A 80 -12.79 -15.09 20.75
C LYS A 80 -13.32 -14.78 19.33
N GLY A 81 -12.79 -15.42 18.30
CA GLY A 81 -13.20 -15.23 16.89
C GLY A 81 -12.70 -13.94 16.23
N THR A 82 -11.91 -13.13 16.92
CA THR A 82 -11.31 -11.91 16.35
C THR A 82 -9.94 -12.19 15.74
N ARG A 83 -9.58 -11.47 14.67
CA ARG A 83 -8.25 -11.57 14.03
C ARG A 83 -7.14 -11.28 15.06
N CYS A 84 -6.12 -12.12 15.05
CA CYS A 84 -4.93 -11.95 15.86
C CYS A 84 -4.21 -10.65 15.48
N LYS A 85 -3.87 -9.83 16.49
CA LYS A 85 -3.17 -8.55 16.28
C LYS A 85 -1.65 -8.66 16.35
N ASN A 86 -1.12 -9.86 16.61
CA ASN A 86 0.32 -10.07 16.66
C ASN A 86 0.94 -9.90 15.26
N SER A 87 2.16 -9.40 15.23
CA SER A 87 2.92 -9.19 14.00
C SER A 87 3.42 -10.50 13.41
N VAL A 88 3.44 -10.56 12.08
CA VAL A 88 4.26 -11.54 11.35
C VAL A 88 5.72 -11.10 11.48
N SER A 89 6.62 -12.05 11.76
CA SER A 89 8.04 -11.74 11.94
C SER A 89 8.66 -11.24 10.64
N GLY A 90 9.37 -10.11 10.69
CA GLY A 90 9.97 -9.49 9.52
C GLY A 90 10.30 -8.00 9.70
N GLY A 91 9.63 -7.35 10.65
CA GLY A 91 9.84 -5.94 11.00
C GLY A 91 8.68 -5.06 10.53
N ILE A 92 8.93 -3.75 10.55
CA ILE A 92 7.99 -2.71 10.12
C ILE A 92 8.47 -2.07 8.81
N GLN A 93 7.72 -1.11 8.29
CA GLN A 93 8.05 -0.32 7.11
C GLN A 93 8.29 -1.16 5.84
N ARG A 94 7.55 -2.26 5.69
CA ARG A 94 7.53 -3.02 4.44
C ARG A 94 6.99 -2.15 3.29
N TYR A 95 7.57 -2.28 2.11
CA TYR A 95 6.93 -1.79 0.89
C TYR A 95 5.57 -2.46 0.70
N PHE A 96 4.61 -1.73 0.12
CA PHE A 96 3.22 -2.17 0.09
C PHE A 96 3.05 -3.55 -0.59
N GLU A 97 3.77 -3.79 -1.69
CA GLU A 97 3.78 -5.09 -2.39
C GLU A 97 4.26 -6.23 -1.49
N VAL A 98 5.31 -6.02 -0.69
CA VAL A 98 5.84 -7.02 0.25
C VAL A 98 4.85 -7.24 1.39
N TRP A 99 4.30 -6.15 1.92
CA TRP A 99 3.28 -6.21 2.97
C TRP A 99 2.04 -6.99 2.51
N LEU A 100 1.60 -6.83 1.26
CA LEU A 100 0.47 -7.58 0.71
C LEU A 100 0.72 -9.09 0.65
N GLN A 101 1.97 -9.53 0.49
CA GLN A 101 2.34 -10.95 0.51
C GLN A 101 2.50 -11.50 1.92
N GLU A 102 2.90 -10.67 2.88
CA GLU A 102 3.18 -11.08 4.26
C GLU A 102 1.97 -10.94 5.19
N ASP A 103 1.07 -9.99 4.93
CA ASP A 103 -0.12 -9.73 5.76
C ASP A 103 -1.11 -10.89 5.66
N GLY A 104 -1.60 -11.36 6.80
CA GLY A 104 -2.39 -12.58 6.88
C GLY A 104 -1.57 -13.84 7.11
N GLY A 105 -0.23 -13.75 7.09
CA GLY A 105 0.64 -14.84 7.54
C GLY A 105 0.46 -15.20 9.02
N PHE A 106 1.30 -16.10 9.54
CA PHE A 106 1.23 -16.47 10.96
C PHE A 106 2.32 -15.79 11.79
N CYS A 107 1.93 -15.36 12.99
CA CYS A 107 2.87 -14.96 14.04
C CYS A 107 3.43 -16.21 14.75
N HIS A 108 4.48 -16.04 15.55
CA HIS A 108 5.15 -17.15 16.24
C HIS A 108 4.20 -17.99 17.13
N VAL A 109 3.20 -17.38 17.78
CA VAL A 109 2.21 -18.13 18.60
C VAL A 109 1.23 -18.95 17.77
N HIS A 110 1.06 -18.61 16.49
CA HIS A 110 0.20 -19.32 15.54
C HIS A 110 1.02 -20.11 14.51
N GLY A 111 2.26 -20.51 14.86
CA GLY A 111 3.09 -21.40 14.04
C GLY A 111 3.95 -20.70 12.98
N GLY A 112 4.01 -19.36 13.00
CA GLY A 112 4.91 -18.58 12.14
C GLY A 112 6.36 -18.56 12.62
N ALA A 113 7.24 -18.01 11.80
CA ALA A 113 8.65 -17.80 12.15
C ALA A 113 8.81 -16.88 13.37
N THR A 114 9.85 -17.10 14.17
CA THR A 114 10.25 -16.11 15.19
C THR A 114 11.00 -14.94 14.54
N SER A 115 11.15 -13.83 15.26
CA SER A 115 11.97 -12.71 14.78
C SER A 115 13.44 -13.10 14.57
N LYS A 116 13.94 -14.10 15.30
CA LYS A 116 15.30 -14.63 15.13
C LYS A 116 15.43 -15.39 13.81
N ASP A 117 14.40 -16.14 13.42
CA ASP A 117 14.41 -16.90 12.17
C ASP A 117 14.25 -15.99 10.96
N ALA A 118 13.41 -14.96 11.07
CA ALA A 118 13.17 -13.99 10.00
C ALA A 118 14.41 -13.14 9.66
N ARG A 119 15.32 -12.91 10.61
CA ARG A 119 16.57 -12.15 10.39
C ARG A 119 17.66 -12.91 9.62
N LYS A 120 17.49 -14.22 9.41
CA LYS A 120 18.47 -15.08 8.71
C LYS A 120 18.15 -15.28 7.24
N ARG A 121 17.02 -14.74 6.77
CA ARG A 121 16.54 -14.79 5.39
C ARG A 121 16.90 -13.48 4.71
#